data_AF-A0A841N6X5-F1
#
_entry.id   AF-A0A841N6X5-F1
#
_cell.length_a   1.000
_cell.length_b   1.000
_cell.length_c   1.000
_cell.angle_alpha   90.00
_cell.angle_beta   90.00
_cell.angle_gamma   90.00
#
_symmetry.space_group_name_H-M   'P 1'
#
loop_
_entity.id
_entity.type
_entity.pdbx_description
1 polymer ?
#
loop_
_entity_poly.entity_id
_entity_poly.type
_entity_poly.pdbx_seq_one_letter_code
_entity_poly.pdbx_strand_id
1 'polypeptide(L)'
;MDYHFYRKNFEEAAEDIFFRQFEDLGLKLSVEEVLQSVALKIYKPEWSNDFKSQLNSKSRIFFSVWVNDKSIKEGKLYYNIHALKLRELKGYKISSRNFAGIFRNKFIEYQKEWKNVDVNFGPLTLMEGWIHLNIETIQNDIIDLARNFLKISPVIDDTLDIFKI
;
A
#
# COMPACT_ATOMS: atom_id res chain seq x y z
N MET A 1 -6.72 6.45 -20.57
CA MET A 1 -5.87 7.25 -19.67
C MET A 1 -4.62 7.62 -20.44
N ASP A 2 -4.03 8.79 -20.22
CA ASP A 2 -2.66 9.06 -20.71
C ASP A 2 -1.65 8.32 -19.83
N TYR A 3 -1.41 7.04 -20.14
CA TYR A 3 -0.56 6.17 -19.34
C TYR A 3 0.85 6.72 -19.17
N HIS A 4 1.43 7.29 -20.23
CA HIS A 4 2.78 7.84 -20.18
C HIS A 4 2.87 9.02 -19.21
N PHE A 5 1.89 9.93 -19.24
CA PHE A 5 1.81 11.04 -18.30
C PHE A 5 1.77 10.58 -16.84
N TYR A 6 0.82 9.69 -16.51
CA TYR A 6 0.66 9.24 -15.11
C TYR A 6 1.83 8.38 -14.66
N ARG A 7 2.32 7.46 -15.50
CA ARG A 7 3.48 6.62 -15.17
C ARG A 7 4.71 7.46 -14.87
N LYS A 8 5.00 8.46 -15.70
CA LYS A 8 6.12 9.37 -15.46
C LYS A 8 6.01 10.09 -14.11
N ASN A 9 4.83 10.64 -13.78
CA ASN A 9 4.63 11.32 -12.49
C ASN A 9 4.81 10.38 -11.29
N PHE A 10 4.38 9.11 -11.41
CA PHE A 10 4.56 8.11 -10.37
C PHE A 10 6.03 7.69 -10.22
N GLU A 11 6.75 7.57 -11.33
CA GLU A 11 8.19 7.26 -11.33
C GLU A 11 9.00 8.39 -10.71
N GLU A 12 8.76 9.65 -11.11
CA GLU A 12 9.41 10.83 -10.53
C GLU A 12 9.13 10.94 -9.02
N ALA A 13 7.87 10.73 -8.61
CA ALA A 13 7.54 10.69 -7.18
C ALA A 13 8.25 9.54 -6.44
N ALA A 14 8.38 8.35 -7.04
CA ALA A 14 9.05 7.22 -6.44
C ALA A 14 10.57 7.45 -6.25
N GLU A 15 11.21 8.13 -7.20
CA GLU A 15 12.61 8.56 -7.10
C GLU A 15 12.79 9.54 -5.94
N ASP A 16 11.88 10.51 -5.80
CA ASP A 16 11.90 11.48 -4.69
C ASP A 16 11.56 10.85 -3.33
N ILE A 17 10.81 9.75 -3.28
CA ILE A 17 10.52 9.04 -2.02
C ILE A 17 11.75 8.27 -1.51
N PHE A 18 12.72 7.95 -2.37
CA PHE A 18 13.86 7.08 -2.07
C PHE A 18 14.87 7.74 -1.10
N PHE A 19 14.43 7.89 0.15
CA PHE A 19 15.13 8.41 1.30
C PHE A 19 15.52 7.26 2.22
N ARG A 20 16.61 7.45 2.98
CA ARG A 20 17.17 6.51 3.97
C ARG A 20 16.13 5.83 4.88
N GLN A 21 15.06 6.55 5.24
CA GLN A 21 14.01 6.05 6.14
C GLN A 21 13.24 4.83 5.59
N PHE A 22 13.01 4.75 4.28
CA PHE A 22 12.34 3.57 3.69
C PHE A 22 13.26 2.36 3.73
N GLU A 23 14.55 2.55 3.44
CA GLU A 23 15.57 1.49 3.50
C GLU A 23 15.77 0.99 4.93
N ASP A 24 15.82 1.89 5.92
CA ASP A 24 15.97 1.55 7.34
C ASP A 24 14.82 0.65 7.85
N LEU A 25 13.62 0.78 7.27
CA LEU A 25 12.46 -0.06 7.57
C LEU A 25 12.34 -1.31 6.68
N GLY A 26 13.25 -1.48 5.72
CA GLY A 26 13.26 -2.58 4.74
C GLY A 26 12.18 -2.46 3.66
N LEU A 27 11.61 -1.27 3.47
CA LEU A 27 10.59 -1.01 2.46
C LEU A 27 11.20 -0.85 1.07
N LYS A 28 10.51 -1.38 0.08
CA LYS A 28 10.81 -1.28 -1.35
C LYS A 28 9.66 -0.62 -2.08
N LEU A 29 10.00 0.08 -3.16
CA LEU A 29 9.06 0.79 -4.01
C LEU A 29 9.05 0.19 -5.41
N SER A 30 7.91 0.24 -6.09
CA SER A 30 7.78 -0.12 -7.50
C SER A 30 6.60 0.61 -8.12
N VAL A 31 6.79 1.14 -9.33
CA VAL A 31 5.71 1.67 -10.16
C VAL A 31 5.33 0.62 -11.19
N GLU A 32 4.07 0.22 -11.22
CA GLU A 32 3.56 -0.83 -12.11
C GLU A 32 2.32 -0.37 -12.88
N GLU A 33 2.20 -0.86 -14.10
CA GLU A 33 0.94 -0.87 -14.83
C GLU A 33 0.20 -2.18 -14.51
N VAL A 34 -0.94 -2.08 -13.84
CA VAL A 34 -1.69 -3.25 -13.38
C VAL A 34 -3.19 -2.97 -13.45
N LEU A 35 -3.96 -3.92 -14.00
CA LEU A 35 -5.43 -3.80 -14.14
C LEU A 35 -5.86 -2.45 -14.74
N GLN A 36 -5.23 -2.04 -15.85
CA GLN A 36 -5.50 -0.76 -16.53
C GLN A 36 -5.32 0.48 -15.63
N SER A 37 -4.45 0.35 -14.61
CA SER A 37 -4.13 1.39 -13.65
C SER A 37 -2.62 1.61 -13.63
N VAL A 38 -2.19 2.82 -13.32
CA VAL A 38 -0.82 3.12 -12.89
C VAL A 38 -0.82 3.11 -11.37
N ALA A 39 0.08 2.36 -10.76
CA ALA A 39 0.15 2.22 -9.32
C ALA A 39 1.58 2.32 -8.79
N LEU A 40 1.77 3.12 -7.75
CA LEU A 40 2.93 3.01 -6.86
C LEU A 40 2.60 1.93 -5.84
N LYS A 41 3.52 0.98 -5.64
CA LYS A 41 3.44 -0.04 -4.61
C LYS A 41 4.60 0.08 -3.65
N ILE A 42 4.30 0.05 -2.36
CA ILE A 42 5.28 0.01 -1.28
C ILE A 42 5.11 -1.29 -0.51
N TYR A 43 6.19 -2.06 -0.40
CA TYR A 43 6.14 -3.42 0.12
C TYR A 43 7.44 -3.77 0.84
N LYS A 44 7.42 -4.83 1.63
CA LYS A 44 8.60 -5.38 2.31
C LYS A 44 8.81 -6.82 1.86
N PRO A 45 10.04 -7.27 1.54
CA PRO A 45 10.28 -8.63 1.09
C PRO A 45 9.70 -9.71 2.02
N GLU A 46 9.81 -9.48 3.32
CA GLU A 46 9.35 -10.34 4.42
C GLU A 46 7.83 -10.47 4.47
N TRP A 47 7.09 -9.54 3.85
CA TRP A 47 5.64 -9.62 3.74
C TRP A 47 5.16 -10.53 2.60
N SER A 48 6.05 -11.32 2.00
CA SER A 48 5.73 -12.21 0.90
C SER A 48 6.43 -13.56 1.01
N ASN A 49 5.93 -14.56 0.29
CA ASN A 49 6.57 -15.88 0.23
C ASN A 49 7.70 -15.99 -0.80
N ASP A 50 7.82 -15.01 -1.70
CA ASP A 50 8.73 -15.06 -2.84
C ASP A 50 9.65 -13.84 -2.84
N PHE A 51 10.86 -14.03 -2.33
CA PHE A 51 11.90 -13.01 -2.30
C PHE A 51 12.44 -12.63 -3.69
N LYS A 52 12.10 -13.38 -4.74
CA LYS A 52 12.48 -13.06 -6.13
C LYS A 52 11.37 -12.33 -6.88
N SER A 53 10.11 -12.52 -6.48
CA SER A 53 8.94 -11.90 -7.13
C SER A 53 7.86 -11.51 -6.13
N GLN A 54 8.20 -10.59 -5.22
CA GLN A 54 7.37 -10.20 -4.07
C GLN A 54 5.97 -9.73 -4.50
N LEU A 55 5.90 -8.84 -5.50
CA LEU A 55 4.66 -8.25 -5.98
C LEU A 55 3.79 -9.20 -6.81
N ASN A 56 4.39 -10.30 -7.31
CA ASN A 56 3.66 -11.39 -7.99
C ASN A 56 3.37 -12.57 -7.05
N SER A 57 3.91 -12.56 -5.83
CA SER A 57 3.73 -13.63 -4.86
C SER A 57 2.25 -13.79 -4.49
N LYS A 58 1.74 -15.03 -4.48
CA LYS A 58 0.32 -15.30 -4.15
C LYS A 58 -0.07 -14.73 -2.78
N SER A 59 0.81 -14.92 -1.79
CA SER A 59 0.65 -14.38 -0.44
C SER A 59 1.56 -13.16 -0.30
N ARG A 60 0.95 -11.99 -0.09
CA ARG A 60 1.71 -10.73 0.03
C ARG A 60 0.93 -9.63 0.74
N ILE A 61 1.64 -8.71 1.39
CA ILE A 61 1.11 -7.42 1.84
C ILE A 61 1.82 -6.30 1.08
N PHE A 62 1.06 -5.29 0.65
CA PHE A 62 1.61 -4.07 0.06
C PHE A 62 0.64 -2.91 0.24
N PHE A 63 1.21 -1.71 0.39
CA PHE A 63 0.49 -0.46 0.21
C PHE A 63 0.50 -0.07 -1.25
N SER A 64 -0.57 0.56 -1.73
CA SER A 64 -0.62 1.13 -3.07
C SER A 64 -1.25 2.51 -3.09
N VAL A 65 -0.75 3.34 -3.99
CA VAL A 65 -1.39 4.56 -4.48
C VAL A 65 -1.64 4.34 -5.97
N TRP A 66 -2.81 4.67 -6.51
CA TRP A 66 -3.12 4.33 -7.91
C TRP A 66 -4.17 5.24 -8.56
N VAL A 67 -4.10 5.26 -9.89
CA VAL A 67 -5.08 5.93 -10.77
C VAL A 67 -5.41 5.07 -11.99
N ASN A 68 -6.64 5.22 -12.48
CA ASN A 68 -7.09 4.66 -13.75
C ASN A 68 -8.14 5.57 -14.39
N ASP A 69 -8.65 5.17 -15.56
CA ASP A 69 -9.66 5.94 -16.28
C ASP A 69 -10.92 6.25 -15.46
N LYS A 70 -11.32 5.36 -14.56
CA LYS A 70 -12.46 5.59 -13.68
C LYS A 70 -12.11 6.61 -12.59
N SER A 71 -10.98 6.42 -11.90
CA SER A 71 -10.59 7.32 -10.80
C SER A 71 -10.31 8.74 -11.30
N ILE A 72 -9.76 8.88 -12.51
CA ILE A 72 -9.53 10.17 -13.15
C ILE A 72 -10.86 10.89 -13.40
N LYS A 73 -11.86 10.18 -13.95
CA LYS A 73 -13.21 10.75 -14.14
C LYS A 73 -13.88 11.16 -12.83
N GLU A 74 -13.57 10.45 -11.75
CA GLU A 74 -14.05 10.78 -10.39
C GLU A 74 -13.23 11.88 -9.72
N GLY A 75 -12.10 12.31 -10.30
CA GLY A 75 -11.18 13.26 -9.69
C GLY A 75 -10.52 12.72 -8.42
N LYS A 76 -10.14 11.43 -8.43
CA LYS A 76 -9.62 10.71 -7.25
C LYS A 76 -8.28 10.02 -7.50
N LEU A 77 -7.40 10.19 -6.53
CA LEU A 77 -6.18 9.41 -6.34
C LEU A 77 -6.45 8.44 -5.19
N TYR A 78 -6.56 7.15 -5.51
CA TYR A 78 -6.89 6.12 -4.54
C TYR A 78 -5.64 5.60 -3.85
N TYR A 79 -5.80 5.12 -2.63
CA TYR A 79 -4.77 4.40 -1.89
C TYR A 79 -5.37 3.27 -1.06
N ASN A 80 -4.62 2.18 -0.86
CA ASN A 80 -5.05 1.07 -0.02
C ASN A 80 -3.88 0.23 0.52
N ILE A 81 -4.16 -0.59 1.53
CA ILE A 81 -3.26 -1.68 1.94
C ILE A 81 -3.95 -3.00 1.65
N HIS A 82 -3.34 -3.81 0.79
CA HIS A 82 -3.80 -5.16 0.49
C HIS A 82 -3.03 -6.21 1.28
N ALA A 83 -3.75 -7.24 1.73
CA ALA A 83 -3.24 -8.37 2.50
C ALA A 83 -3.71 -9.68 1.87
N LEU A 84 -3.07 -10.06 0.76
CA LEU A 84 -3.53 -11.14 -0.10
C LEU A 84 -3.07 -12.49 0.44
N LYS A 85 -4.02 -13.44 0.55
CA LYS A 85 -3.80 -14.86 0.87
C LYS A 85 -2.89 -15.14 2.07
N LEU A 86 -2.94 -14.30 3.12
CA LEU A 86 -2.03 -14.42 4.28
C LEU A 86 -2.03 -15.79 5.00
N ARG A 87 -3.08 -16.61 4.83
CA ARG A 87 -3.09 -17.98 5.35
C ARG A 87 -1.98 -18.86 4.74
N GLU A 88 -1.49 -18.48 3.56
CA GLU A 88 -0.41 -19.14 2.85
C GLU A 88 0.97 -18.55 3.20
N LEU A 89 1.07 -17.46 3.98
CA LEU A 89 2.35 -16.82 4.32
C LEU A 89 3.19 -17.75 5.22
N LYS A 90 4.36 -18.14 4.72
CA LYS A 90 5.27 -19.08 5.40
C LYS A 90 5.83 -18.45 6.67
N GLY A 91 5.97 -19.27 7.71
CA GLY A 91 6.45 -18.84 9.02
C GLY A 91 5.37 -18.28 9.94
N TYR A 92 4.10 -18.26 9.51
CA TYR A 92 2.99 -17.73 10.29
C TYR A 92 1.76 -18.63 10.25
N LYS A 93 0.93 -18.57 11.29
CA LYS A 93 -0.38 -19.25 11.38
C LYS A 93 -1.52 -18.22 11.38
N ILE A 94 -1.73 -17.56 10.25
CA ILE A 94 -2.61 -16.39 10.15
C ILE A 94 -4.07 -16.79 9.88
N SER A 95 -5.00 -16.21 10.65
CA SER A 95 -6.40 -16.07 10.24
C SER A 95 -6.59 -14.68 9.61
N SER A 96 -6.92 -14.60 8.32
CA SER A 96 -7.04 -13.32 7.61
C SER A 96 -8.02 -12.34 8.27
N ARG A 97 -9.13 -12.84 8.83
CA ARG A 97 -10.10 -12.00 9.55
C ARG A 97 -9.51 -11.45 10.84
N ASN A 98 -8.80 -12.29 11.60
CA ASN A 98 -8.18 -11.86 12.86
C ASN A 98 -7.04 -10.89 12.59
N PHE A 99 -6.21 -11.15 11.58
CA PHE A 99 -5.15 -10.24 11.16
C PHE A 99 -5.71 -8.86 10.80
N ALA A 100 -6.73 -8.81 9.94
CA ALA A 100 -7.36 -7.56 9.57
C ALA A 100 -7.98 -6.83 10.77
N GLY A 101 -8.63 -7.57 11.69
CA GLY A 101 -9.18 -6.99 12.92
C GLY A 101 -8.11 -6.39 13.83
N ILE A 102 -7.01 -7.11 14.07
CA ILE A 102 -5.91 -6.64 14.92
C ILE A 102 -5.23 -5.43 14.28
N PHE A 103 -4.93 -5.48 12.98
CA PHE A 103 -4.37 -4.34 12.26
C PHE A 103 -5.28 -3.12 12.39
N ARG A 104 -6.58 -3.26 12.12
CA ARG A 104 -7.54 -2.13 12.15
C ARG A 104 -7.69 -1.53 13.55
N ASN A 105 -7.65 -2.37 14.59
CA ASN A 105 -7.68 -1.89 15.98
C ASN A 105 -6.45 -1.04 16.32
N LYS A 106 -5.27 -1.39 15.80
CA LYS A 106 -4.06 -0.57 15.95
C LYS A 106 -4.08 0.66 15.04
N PHE A 107 -4.61 0.53 13.82
CA PHE A 107 -4.69 1.61 12.83
C PHE A 107 -5.61 2.76 13.26
N ILE A 108 -6.57 2.53 14.18
CA ILE A 108 -7.52 3.56 14.63
C ILE A 108 -6.84 4.83 15.15
N GLU A 109 -5.65 4.70 15.74
CA GLU A 109 -4.86 5.83 16.25
C GLU A 109 -4.38 6.77 15.13
N TYR A 110 -4.16 6.21 13.95
CA TYR A 110 -3.68 6.91 12.75
C TYR A 110 -4.81 7.31 11.82
N GLN A 111 -6.00 6.73 11.94
CA GLN A 111 -7.09 6.84 10.95
C GLN A 111 -7.45 8.29 10.60
N LYS A 112 -7.41 9.21 11.57
CA LYS A 112 -7.69 10.64 11.37
C LYS A 112 -6.71 11.36 10.44
N GLU A 113 -5.51 10.80 10.22
CA GLU A 113 -4.48 11.35 9.32
C GLU A 113 -4.73 10.95 7.85
N TRP A 114 -5.65 10.01 7.60
CA TRP A 114 -5.93 9.48 6.28
C TRP A 114 -7.27 10.00 5.74
N LYS A 115 -7.20 10.86 4.71
CA LYS A 115 -8.37 11.49 4.10
C LYS A 115 -9.29 10.47 3.43
N ASN A 116 -10.59 10.51 3.74
CA ASN A 116 -11.62 9.63 3.16
C ASN A 116 -11.31 8.11 3.29
N VAL A 117 -10.58 7.72 4.34
CA VAL A 117 -10.27 6.31 4.59
C VAL A 117 -11.49 5.58 5.16
N ASP A 118 -11.67 4.34 4.72
CA ASP A 118 -12.58 3.37 5.31
C ASP A 118 -11.81 2.06 5.59
N VAL A 119 -12.30 1.30 6.57
CA VAL A 119 -11.78 -0.01 6.98
C VAL A 119 -12.85 -1.10 6.91
N ASN A 120 -14.08 -0.76 6.51
CA ASN A 120 -15.21 -1.69 6.36
C ASN A 120 -15.13 -2.55 5.10
N PHE A 121 -13.95 -3.15 4.87
CA PHE A 121 -13.69 -4.03 3.75
C PHE A 121 -13.49 -5.49 4.20
N GLY A 122 -13.52 -6.40 3.22
CA GLY A 122 -13.10 -7.79 3.44
C GLY A 122 -11.66 -7.90 3.94
N PRO A 123 -11.24 -9.07 4.45
CA PRO A 123 -9.95 -9.25 5.11
C PRO A 123 -8.72 -9.12 4.18
N LEU A 124 -8.93 -8.98 2.86
CA LEU A 124 -7.88 -8.79 1.87
C LEU A 124 -7.52 -7.32 1.64
N THR A 125 -8.31 -6.39 2.18
CA THR A 125 -8.07 -4.94 2.12
C THR A 125 -8.11 -4.43 3.55
N LEU A 126 -6.96 -4.07 4.11
CA LEU A 126 -6.87 -3.64 5.50
C LEU A 126 -7.49 -2.27 5.70
N MET A 127 -7.27 -1.38 4.72
CA MET A 127 -7.86 -0.04 4.61
C MET A 127 -7.83 0.39 3.13
N GLU A 128 -8.74 1.29 2.76
CA GLU A 128 -8.75 1.97 1.46
C GLU A 128 -9.31 3.38 1.63
N GLY A 129 -8.81 4.33 0.86
CA GLY A 129 -9.29 5.69 0.84
C GLY A 129 -8.89 6.40 -0.44
N TRP A 130 -9.16 7.70 -0.50
CA TRP A 130 -8.82 8.52 -1.65
C TRP A 130 -8.59 9.98 -1.27
N ILE A 131 -7.78 10.67 -2.07
CA ILE A 131 -7.67 12.13 -2.06
C ILE A 131 -8.11 12.69 -3.40
N HIS A 132 -8.37 13.99 -3.44
CA HIS A 132 -8.67 14.65 -4.69
C HIS A 132 -7.45 14.54 -5.62
N LEU A 133 -7.66 14.09 -6.84
CA LEU A 133 -6.62 14.04 -7.85
C LEU A 133 -6.43 15.46 -8.43
N ASN A 134 -5.31 16.08 -8.10
CA ASN A 134 -4.87 17.30 -8.74
C ASN A 134 -3.58 17.02 -9.51
N ILE A 135 -3.60 17.28 -10.82
CA ILE A 135 -2.49 16.99 -11.73
C ILE A 135 -1.25 17.85 -11.39
N GLU A 136 -1.45 19.07 -10.86
CA GLU A 136 -0.36 19.96 -10.49
C GLU A 136 0.37 19.51 -9.22
N THR A 137 -0.30 18.77 -8.34
CA THR A 137 0.25 18.33 -7.05
C THR A 137 0.43 16.81 -6.95
N ILE A 138 0.12 16.06 -8.01
CA ILE A 138 0.04 14.59 -7.98
C ILE A 138 1.32 13.94 -7.43
N GLN A 139 2.49 14.46 -7.77
CA GLN A 139 3.77 13.93 -7.27
C GLN A 139 3.89 14.12 -5.76
N ASN A 140 3.64 15.34 -5.27
CA ASN A 140 3.65 15.66 -3.84
C ASN A 140 2.58 14.85 -3.07
N ASP A 141 1.40 14.70 -3.65
CA ASP A 141 0.30 13.91 -3.07
C ASP A 141 0.70 12.43 -2.91
N ILE A 142 1.39 11.85 -3.90
CA ILE A 142 1.93 10.48 -3.83
C ILE A 142 3.02 10.39 -2.76
N ILE A 143 3.96 11.35 -2.74
CA ILE A 143 5.05 11.42 -1.75
C ILE A 143 4.49 11.50 -0.33
N ASP A 144 3.48 12.33 -0.10
CA ASP A 144 2.86 12.50 1.22
C ASP A 144 2.10 11.25 1.66
N LEU A 145 1.38 10.59 0.76
CA LEU A 145 0.75 9.29 1.04
C LEU A 145 1.79 8.22 1.40
N ALA A 146 2.91 8.16 0.68
CA ALA A 146 4.01 7.24 0.97
C ALA A 146 4.66 7.53 2.34
N ARG A 147 4.88 8.81 2.67
CA ARG A 147 5.41 9.23 3.98
C ARG A 147 4.45 8.92 5.12
N ASN A 148 3.14 9.08 4.92
CA ASN A 148 2.15 8.67 5.90
C ASN A 148 2.16 7.16 6.11
N PHE A 149 2.39 6.38 5.04
CA PHE A 149 2.53 4.92 5.15
C PHE A 149 3.71 4.49 6.03
N LEU A 150 4.83 5.24 6.07
CA LEU A 150 5.96 4.95 6.96
C LEU A 150 5.55 4.84 8.43
N LYS A 151 4.58 5.65 8.88
CA LYS A 151 4.13 5.64 10.28
C LYS A 151 3.37 4.37 10.64
N ILE A 152 2.71 3.75 9.66
CA ILE A 152 1.83 2.59 9.87
C ILE A 152 2.42 1.29 9.35
N SER A 153 3.52 1.31 8.58
CA SER A 153 4.20 0.09 8.15
C SER A 153 4.65 -0.80 9.33
N PRO A 154 5.13 -0.28 10.48
CA PRO A 154 5.46 -1.12 11.62
C PRO A 154 4.24 -1.83 12.22
N VAL A 155 3.03 -1.26 12.07
CA VAL A 155 1.79 -1.91 12.53
C VAL A 155 1.55 -3.23 11.80
N ILE A 156 2.00 -3.36 10.54
CA ILE A 156 1.94 -4.61 9.78
C ILE A 156 2.89 -5.63 10.40
N ASP A 157 4.14 -5.26 10.67
CA ASP A 157 5.15 -6.11 11.29
C ASP A 157 4.68 -6.58 12.69
N ASP A 158 4.26 -5.64 13.54
CA ASP A 158 3.74 -5.95 14.88
C ASP A 158 2.48 -6.83 14.86
N THR A 159 1.71 -6.78 13.78
CA THR A 159 0.53 -7.64 13.61
C THR A 159 0.94 -9.03 13.14
N LEU A 160 1.92 -9.14 12.23
CA LEU A 160 2.48 -10.41 11.78
C LEU A 160 3.12 -11.19 12.93
N ASP A 161 3.86 -10.51 13.81
CA ASP A 161 4.58 -11.16 14.92
C ASP A 161 3.65 -11.92 15.89
N ILE A 162 2.39 -11.50 16.03
CA ILE A 162 1.39 -12.20 16.84
C ILE A 162 1.07 -13.61 16.29
N PHE A 163 1.28 -13.83 15.00
CA PHE A 163 0.97 -15.09 14.32
C PHE A 163 2.21 -15.92 13.99
N LYS A 164 3.41 -15.49 14.39
CA LYS A 164 4.68 -16.15 14.09
C LYS A 164 4.74 -17.54 14.76
N ILE A 165 5.29 -18.51 14.04
CA ILE A 165 5.47 -19.91 14.49
C ILE A 165 6.88 -20.09 15.08
#